data_AF-H9FIF4-F1
#
_entry.id   AF-H9FIF4-F1
#
_cell.length_a   1.000
_cell.length_b   1.000
_cell.length_c   1.000
_cell.angle_alpha   90.00
_cell.angle_beta   90.00
_cell.angle_gamma   90.00
#
_symmetry.space_group_name_H-M   'P 1'
#
loop_
_entity.id
_entity.type
_entity.pdbx_description
1 polymer ?
#
loop_
_entity_poly.entity_id
_entity_poly.type
_entity_poly.pdbx_seq_one_letter_code
_entity_poly.pdbx_strand_id
1 'polypeptide(L)'
;EKLPKEEQEEMSAIRVGFITYNKVLHFFNVKSNLAQPQMMVVTDVGEVFVPLLDGFLVNYQESQSVIHNLLDQIPDMFADSNENETVFAPVIQAGMEALKAADCPGKLFIFHSSLPTAEAPGKLKNRDDKK
;
A
#
# COMPACT_ATOMS: atom_id res chain seq x y z
N GLU A 1 3.48 13.94 13.87
CA GLU A 1 4.78 14.19 13.20
C GLU A 1 5.90 13.23 13.59
N LYS A 2 5.81 12.44 14.68
CA LYS A 2 6.87 11.49 15.05
C LYS A 2 6.33 10.07 15.13
N LEU A 3 6.96 9.15 14.39
CA LEU A 3 6.71 7.72 14.52
C LEU A 3 7.13 7.23 15.93
N PRO A 4 6.51 6.15 16.46
CA PRO A 4 6.92 5.55 17.72
C PRO A 4 8.40 5.19 17.69
N LYS A 5 9.12 5.48 18.77
CA LYS A 5 10.55 5.20 18.91
C LYS A 5 10.87 4.78 20.35
N GLU A 6 11.95 4.05 20.52
CA GLU A 6 12.45 3.69 21.85
C GLU A 6 12.98 4.93 22.58
N GLU A 7 12.97 4.93 23.91
CA GLU A 7 13.29 6.12 24.73
C GLU A 7 14.70 6.66 24.47
N GLN A 8 15.64 5.78 24.12
CA GLN A 8 17.05 6.12 23.89
C GLN A 8 17.36 6.44 22.42
N GLU A 9 16.40 6.25 21.52
CA GLU A 9 16.61 6.43 20.09
C GLU A 9 16.20 7.84 19.63
N GLU A 10 17.03 8.46 18.80
CA GLU A 10 16.70 9.76 18.21
C GLU A 10 15.60 9.63 17.16
N MET A 11 15.62 8.54 16.40
CA MET A 11 14.74 8.24 15.28
C MET A 11 13.95 6.94 15.50
N SER A 12 12.83 6.79 14.79
CA SER A 12 12.12 5.52 14.77
C SER A 12 12.82 4.52 13.86
N ALA A 13 13.01 3.28 14.33
CA ALA A 13 13.45 2.16 13.49
C ALA A 13 12.32 1.63 12.56
N ILE A 14 11.07 2.09 12.75
CA ILE A 14 9.94 1.66 11.94
C ILE A 14 10.06 2.27 10.54
N ARG A 15 10.00 1.40 9.54
CA ARG A 15 9.92 1.78 8.13
C ARG A 15 8.46 1.92 7.69
N VAL A 16 8.22 2.71 6.66
CA VAL A 16 6.91 2.93 6.06
C VAL A 16 6.92 2.60 4.57
N GLY A 17 5.80 2.11 4.07
CA GLY A 17 5.57 1.85 2.64
C GLY A 17 4.12 2.14 2.27
N PHE A 18 3.88 2.41 0.99
CA PHE A 18 2.61 2.95 0.52
C PHE A 18 2.08 2.13 -0.65
N ILE A 19 0.81 1.73 -0.56
CA ILE A 19 0.07 1.07 -1.64
C ILE A 19 -1.28 1.78 -1.77
N THR A 20 -1.71 2.06 -2.99
CA THR A 20 -3.12 2.37 -3.29
C THR A 20 -3.71 1.21 -4.07
N TYR A 21 -5.03 1.06 -4.07
CA TYR A 21 -5.68 -0.01 -4.80
C TYR A 21 -7.11 0.36 -5.21
N ASN A 22 -7.54 -0.27 -6.29
CA ASN A 22 -8.94 -0.43 -6.67
C ASN A 22 -9.18 -1.93 -6.96
N LYS A 23 -9.40 -2.34 -8.21
CA LYS A 23 -9.29 -3.74 -8.64
C LYS A 23 -7.85 -4.18 -8.95
N VAL A 24 -6.91 -3.23 -9.06
CA VAL A 24 -5.46 -3.49 -9.20
C VAL A 24 -4.70 -2.84 -8.04
N LEU A 25 -3.46 -3.26 -7.83
CA LEU A 25 -2.58 -2.72 -6.78
C LEU A 25 -1.58 -1.74 -7.39
N HIS A 26 -1.35 -0.61 -6.73
CA HIS A 26 -0.30 0.35 -7.10
C HIS A 26 0.70 0.48 -5.95
N PHE A 27 1.89 -0.08 -6.14
CA PHE A 27 3.01 0.05 -5.22
C PHE A 27 3.79 1.32 -5.53
N PHE A 28 4.34 1.97 -4.50
CA PHE A 28 5.15 3.16 -4.67
C PHE A 28 6.58 2.96 -4.18
N ASN A 29 7.53 3.29 -5.05
CA ASN A 29 8.93 3.48 -4.69
C ASN A 29 9.13 4.89 -4.14
N VAL A 30 9.57 4.98 -2.90
CA VAL A 30 9.81 6.22 -2.15
C VAL A 30 11.24 6.26 -1.58
N LYS A 31 12.21 5.66 -2.27
CA LYS A 31 13.62 5.70 -1.88
C LYS A 31 14.12 7.15 -1.77
N SER A 32 14.92 7.47 -0.76
CA SER A 32 15.36 8.82 -0.40
C SER A 32 16.19 9.54 -1.46
N ASN A 33 16.77 8.80 -2.40
CA ASN A 33 17.56 9.34 -3.52
C ASN A 33 16.72 9.69 -4.76
N LEU A 34 15.40 9.52 -4.70
CA LEU A 34 14.49 9.89 -5.79
C LEU A 34 14.06 11.35 -5.67
N ALA A 35 13.96 12.04 -6.80
CA ALA A 35 13.32 13.36 -6.85
C ALA A 35 11.78 13.27 -6.91
N GLN A 36 11.26 12.18 -7.45
CA GLN A 36 9.83 11.89 -7.58
C GLN A 36 9.55 10.41 -7.30
N PRO A 37 8.40 10.08 -6.67
CA PRO A 37 8.02 8.70 -6.42
C PRO A 37 7.76 7.95 -7.74
N GLN A 38 7.99 6.64 -7.76
CA GLN A 38 7.69 5.79 -8.92
C GLN A 38 6.54 4.84 -8.59
N MET A 39 5.52 4.80 -9.44
CA MET A 39 4.39 3.88 -9.29
C MET A 39 4.64 2.59 -10.08
N MET A 40 4.35 1.45 -9.46
CA MET A 40 4.43 0.12 -10.07
C MET A 40 3.09 -0.59 -9.92
N VAL A 41 2.46 -0.92 -11.04
CA VAL A 41 1.11 -1.49 -11.06
C VAL A 41 1.17 -3.01 -11.13
N VAL A 42 0.49 -3.69 -10.21
CA VAL A 42 0.30 -5.14 -10.21
C VAL A 42 -1.17 -5.44 -10.53
N THR A 43 -1.39 -5.98 -11.72
CA THR A 43 -2.73 -6.33 -12.22
C THR A 43 -3.10 -7.78 -11.96
N ASP A 44 -2.11 -8.65 -11.74
CA ASP A 44 -2.35 -10.05 -11.37
C ASP A 44 -2.66 -10.14 -9.87
N VAL A 45 -3.95 -10.13 -9.56
CA VAL A 45 -4.47 -10.23 -8.19
C VAL A 45 -4.77 -11.67 -7.76
N GLY A 46 -4.59 -12.65 -8.66
CA GLY A 46 -4.68 -14.07 -8.33
C GLY A 46 -3.40 -14.58 -7.68
N GLU A 47 -2.25 -14.11 -8.17
CA GLU A 47 -0.92 -14.42 -7.66
C GLU A 47 -0.18 -13.13 -7.28
N VAL A 48 -0.61 -12.50 -6.19
CA VAL A 48 -0.04 -11.22 -5.74
C VAL A 48 1.44 -11.38 -5.37
N PHE A 49 2.28 -10.51 -5.94
CA PHE A 49 3.68 -10.38 -5.60
C PHE A 49 4.05 -8.93 -5.28
N VAL A 50 5.19 -8.74 -4.62
CA VAL A 50 5.74 -7.42 -4.30
C VAL A 50 6.77 -7.07 -5.36
N PRO A 51 6.57 -6.02 -6.17
CA PRO A 51 7.35 -5.84 -7.38
C PRO A 51 8.70 -5.13 -7.13
N LEU A 52 8.95 -4.66 -5.90
CA LEU A 52 10.20 -4.05 -5.47
C LEU A 52 10.51 -4.40 -4.00
N LEU A 53 11.78 -4.71 -3.70
CA LEU A 53 12.24 -4.94 -2.33
C LEU A 53 12.82 -3.65 -1.74
N ASP A 54 13.76 -3.04 -2.47
CA ASP A 54 14.37 -1.77 -2.13
C ASP A 54 13.49 -0.58 -2.55
N GLY A 55 13.26 0.34 -1.63
CA GLY A 55 12.52 1.58 -1.89
C GLY A 55 11.02 1.51 -1.57
N PHE A 56 10.49 0.33 -1.23
CA PHE A 56 9.12 0.21 -0.72
C PHE A 56 9.03 0.54 0.77
N LEU A 57 9.73 -0.21 1.63
CA LEU A 57 9.82 0.07 3.07
C LEU A 57 11.05 0.93 3.35
N VAL A 58 10.83 2.21 3.66
CA VAL A 58 11.89 3.22 3.85
C VAL A 58 11.80 3.88 5.23
N ASN A 59 12.91 4.47 5.69
CA ASN A 59 12.85 5.36 6.85
C ASN A 59 12.10 6.65 6.46
N TYR A 60 11.08 7.01 7.23
CA TYR A 60 10.25 8.19 6.94
C TYR A 60 11.05 9.49 6.89
N GLN A 61 12.01 9.69 7.81
CA GLN A 61 12.75 10.95 7.89
C GLN A 61 13.71 11.11 6.71
N GLU A 62 14.35 10.03 6.28
CA GLU A 62 15.24 10.04 5.11
C GLU A 62 14.49 10.28 3.81
N SER A 63 13.28 9.72 3.68
CA SER A 63 12.45 9.80 2.48
C SER A 63 11.36 10.88 2.55
N GLN A 64 11.44 11.80 3.52
CA GLN A 64 10.34 12.71 3.85
C GLN A 64 9.85 13.52 2.64
N SER A 65 10.77 14.10 1.85
CA SER A 65 10.42 14.89 0.66
C SER A 65 9.68 14.08 -0.40
N VAL A 66 10.14 12.85 -0.67
CA VAL A 66 9.54 11.95 -1.67
C VAL A 66 8.16 11.46 -1.22
N ILE A 67 8.02 11.17 0.08
CA ILE A 67 6.76 10.76 0.68
C ILE A 67 5.73 11.89 0.62
N HIS A 68 6.09 13.13 0.98
CA HIS A 68 5.16 14.25 0.86
C HIS A 68 4.75 14.48 -0.59
N ASN A 69 5.70 14.43 -1.53
CA ASN A 69 5.40 14.56 -2.95
C ASN A 69 4.43 13.46 -3.44
N LEU A 70 4.59 12.22 -2.97
CA LEU A 70 3.64 11.15 -3.24
C LEU A 70 2.24 11.47 -2.67
N LEU A 71 2.17 11.85 -1.40
CA LEU A 71 0.90 12.11 -0.72
C LEU A 71 0.14 13.29 -1.33
N ASP A 72 0.84 14.31 -1.81
CA ASP A 72 0.26 15.44 -2.53
C ASP A 72 -0.30 15.01 -3.89
N GLN A 73 0.37 14.08 -4.58
CA GLN A 73 -0.05 13.63 -5.91
C GLN A 73 -1.18 12.58 -5.89
N ILE A 74 -1.27 11.72 -4.87
CA ILE A 74 -2.26 10.61 -4.85
C ILE A 74 -3.70 11.08 -5.13
N PRO A 75 -4.22 12.16 -4.53
CA PRO A 75 -5.57 12.64 -4.82
C PRO A 75 -5.77 12.96 -6.32
N ASP A 76 -4.83 13.67 -6.93
CA ASP A 76 -4.89 14.05 -8.33
C ASP A 76 -4.70 12.85 -9.27
N MET A 77 -3.84 11.89 -8.91
CA MET A 77 -3.59 10.67 -9.70
C MET A 77 -4.87 9.86 -9.93
N PHE A 78 -5.80 9.88 -8.98
CA PHE A 78 -7.03 9.07 -9.03
C PHE A 78 -8.30 9.91 -9.08
N ALA A 79 -8.20 11.24 -9.29
CA ALA A 79 -9.34 12.16 -9.27
C ALA A 79 -10.43 11.79 -10.29
N ASP A 80 -10.03 11.35 -11.49
CA ASP A 80 -10.92 10.97 -12.58
C ASP A 80 -11.16 9.44 -12.68
N SER A 81 -10.82 8.68 -11.64
CA SER A 81 -11.03 7.23 -11.61
C SER A 81 -12.52 6.88 -11.58
N ASN A 82 -13.00 6.19 -12.61
CA ASN A 82 -14.38 5.66 -12.69
C ASN A 82 -14.49 4.20 -12.24
N GLU A 83 -13.48 3.67 -11.53
CA GLU A 83 -13.47 2.30 -11.04
C GLU A 83 -14.41 2.14 -9.84
N ASN A 84 -15.35 1.19 -9.94
CA ASN A 84 -16.38 0.96 -8.92
C ASN A 84 -16.22 -0.39 -8.21
N GLU A 85 -15.36 -1.27 -8.74
CA GLU A 85 -15.08 -2.56 -8.13
C GLU A 85 -13.70 -2.55 -7.47
N THR A 86 -13.60 -3.24 -6.34
CA THR A 86 -12.34 -3.33 -5.59
C THR A 86 -12.02 -4.75 -5.19
N VAL A 87 -10.73 -5.03 -4.96
CA VAL A 87 -10.22 -6.24 -4.32
C VAL A 87 -9.88 -5.97 -2.86
N PHE A 88 -9.86 -7.00 -2.00
CA PHE A 88 -9.50 -6.84 -0.58
C PHE A 88 -8.48 -7.87 -0.08
N ALA A 89 -8.75 -9.17 -0.25
CA ALA A 89 -7.78 -10.21 0.16
C ALA A 89 -6.40 -10.06 -0.54
N PRO A 90 -6.32 -9.72 -1.84
CA PRO A 90 -5.05 -9.38 -2.51
C PRO A 90 -4.25 -8.25 -1.84
N VAL A 91 -4.93 -7.26 -1.25
CA VAL A 91 -4.29 -6.12 -0.56
C VAL A 91 -3.59 -6.59 0.71
N ILE A 92 -4.26 -7.44 1.50
CA ILE A 92 -3.68 -8.05 2.69
C ILE A 92 -2.49 -8.93 2.31
N GLN A 93 -2.65 -9.73 1.24
CA GLN A 93 -1.61 -10.61 0.74
C GLN A 93 -0.37 -9.81 0.29
N ALA A 94 -0.54 -8.72 -0.45
CA ALA A 94 0.55 -7.82 -0.83
C ALA A 94 1.31 -7.28 0.38
N GLY A 95 0.59 -6.76 1.37
CA GLY A 95 1.20 -6.23 2.60
C GLY A 95 1.96 -7.30 3.38
N MET A 96 1.40 -8.51 3.48
CA MET A 96 2.05 -9.64 4.13
C MET A 96 3.32 -10.08 3.40
N GLU A 97 3.26 -10.25 2.07
CA GLU A 97 4.43 -10.63 1.27
C GLU A 97 5.52 -9.55 1.34
N ALA A 98 5.17 -8.27 1.44
CA ALA A 98 6.16 -7.20 1.56
C ALA A 98 6.90 -7.23 2.90
N LEU A 99 6.18 -7.48 3.99
CA LEU A 99 6.77 -7.65 5.32
C LEU A 99 7.64 -8.91 5.39
N LYS A 100 7.19 -10.00 4.77
CA LYS A 100 7.95 -11.24 4.64
C LYS A 100 9.23 -11.05 3.82
N ALA A 101 9.16 -10.37 2.68
CA ALA A 101 10.32 -10.08 1.84
C ALA A 101 11.35 -9.19 2.55
N ALA A 102 10.89 -8.31 3.45
CA ALA A 102 11.74 -7.45 4.25
C ALA A 102 12.19 -8.08 5.59
N ASP A 103 11.86 -9.35 5.82
CA ASP A 103 12.15 -10.14 7.01
C ASP A 103 11.84 -9.39 8.32
N CYS A 104 10.67 -8.74 8.38
CA CYS A 104 10.28 -7.97 9.55
C CYS A 104 8.78 -8.11 9.89
N PRO A 105 8.41 -8.04 11.18
CA PRO A 105 7.02 -7.85 11.55
C PRO A 105 6.52 -6.47 11.11
N GLY A 106 5.20 -6.31 11.01
CA GLY A 106 4.62 -5.03 10.66
C GLY A 106 3.12 -4.97 10.88
N LYS A 107 2.56 -3.80 10.60
CA LYS A 107 1.14 -3.52 10.74
C LYS A 107 0.61 -2.90 9.45
N LEU A 108 -0.47 -3.46 8.94
CA LEU A 108 -1.16 -2.93 7.76
C LEU A 108 -2.24 -1.94 8.19
N PHE A 109 -2.20 -0.75 7.63
CA PHE A 109 -3.24 0.27 7.79
C PHE A 109 -4.05 0.32 6.49
N ILE A 110 -5.15 -0.42 6.45
CA ILE A 110 -5.98 -0.56 5.25
C ILE A 110 -7.20 0.35 5.39
N PHE A 111 -7.34 1.27 4.43
CA PHE A 111 -8.52 2.11 4.29
C PHE A 111 -9.35 1.52 3.13
N HIS A 112 -10.59 1.10 3.41
CA HIS A 112 -11.48 0.43 2.47
C HIS A 112 -12.89 1.03 2.56
N SER A 113 -13.60 1.11 1.44
CA SER A 113 -14.87 1.84 1.36
C SER A 113 -16.12 0.96 1.20
N SER A 114 -16.08 -0.06 0.34
CA SER A 114 -17.27 -0.78 -0.13
C SER A 114 -17.01 -2.28 -0.29
N LEU A 115 -18.06 -3.08 -0.51
CA LEU A 115 -17.93 -4.53 -0.66
C LEU A 115 -16.99 -4.89 -1.83
N PRO A 116 -15.95 -5.73 -1.64
CA PRO A 116 -15.05 -6.12 -2.72
C PRO A 116 -15.70 -7.11 -3.69
N THR A 117 -16.16 -6.61 -4.83
CA THR A 117 -16.89 -7.39 -5.87
C THR A 117 -16.06 -7.76 -7.09
N ALA A 118 -14.86 -7.18 -7.27
CA ALA A 118 -13.99 -7.50 -8.39
C ALA A 118 -13.61 -8.99 -8.40
N GLU A 119 -13.41 -9.57 -9.57
CA GLU A 119 -12.96 -10.97 -9.71
C GLU A 119 -11.53 -11.13 -9.15
N ALA A 120 -11.42 -11.78 -8.00
CA ALA A 120 -10.17 -12.10 -7.31
C ALA A 120 -10.43 -13.11 -6.18
N PRO A 121 -9.38 -13.78 -5.64
CA PRO A 121 -9.49 -14.50 -4.37
C PRO A 121 -10.11 -13.60 -3.29
N GLY A 122 -11.09 -14.11 -2.54
CA GLY A 122 -11.80 -13.34 -1.52
C GLY A 122 -12.89 -12.41 -2.05
N LYS A 123 -13.28 -12.51 -3.34
CA LYS A 123 -14.48 -11.84 -3.87
C LYS A 123 -15.71 -12.13 -3.01
N LEU A 124 -16.43 -11.08 -2.65
CA LEU A 124 -17.67 -11.17 -1.88
C LEU A 124 -18.88 -10.93 -2.79
N LYS A 125 -19.95 -11.67 -2.54
CA LYS A 125 -21.27 -11.42 -3.13
C LYS A 125 -22.14 -10.71 -2.10
N ASN A 126 -22.96 -9.78 -2.54
CA ASN A 126 -23.98 -9.20 -1.68
C ASN A 126 -25.00 -10.31 -1.35
N ARG A 127 -25.00 -10.75 -0.09
CA ARG A 127 -25.90 -11.79 0.40
C ARG A 127 -26.83 -11.18 1.44
N ASP A 128 -27.83 -10.46 0.96
CA ASP A 128 -29.03 -10.19 1.74
C ASP A 128 -29.96 -11.40 1.64
N ASP A 129 -29.81 -12.33 2.58
CA ASP A 129 -30.79 -13.40 2.80
C ASP A 129 -32.08 -12.73 3.33
N LYS A 130 -32.96 -12.28 2.43
CA LYS A 130 -34.33 -11.91 2.81
C LYS A 130 -35.04 -13.18 3.27
N LYS A 131 -35.23 -13.32 4.58
CA LYS A 131 -36.25 -14.20 5.15
C LYS A 131 -37.65 -13.70 4.81
#